data_AF-D9Y1K4-F1
#
_entry.id   AF-D9Y1K4-F1
#
_cell.length_a   1.000
_cell.length_b   1.000
_cell.length_c   1.000
_cell.angle_alpha   90.00
_cell.angle_beta   90.00
_cell.angle_gamma   90.00
#
_symmetry.space_group_name_H-M   'P 1'
#
loop_
_entity.id
_entity.type
_entity.pdbx_description
1 polymer ?
#
loop_
_entity_poly.entity_id
_entity_poly.type
_entity_poly.pdbx_seq_one_letter_code
_entity_poly.pdbx_strand_id
1 'polypeptide(L)'
;MQNYKRHIEEHLLPEFEDKALAGILRTDVDLWEKKEKALYAASSVKTWRSTLHLIFEDAIDEGLITSNPAARRRGRGKRAGRSRDRGPEKVVTDALGILLTAERTALLSGRDDEFVAVVLKACTGMRWGEIVGLETAFVRPGAVRVEWQLYELDTGELVRCPPKDDSYRTIDSMDWLSVLVANHIARTKPKPCPCHGKTYVFRGQGAARTGGHQGAKLVDVARRASVSTGTVSNVLNHPERVTEATREKVEQAIADLGFVRGGVVPEHAAHWRRNGFATWLFTPAVSGWYPKKAPQEPRPVPLLGEPWPGVPARGRGASERADACWLPIAKGLTPHGLRHTHRTMMEDLGTEKVLMDERMGHIDGSVSARYAHVTPGMRKRLMLGLTEQWETALDARLAMSATSPVRVLSDLLRARGVSRVPVKS
;
A
#
# COMPACT_ATOMS: atom_id res chain seq x y z
N MET A 1 -10.80 -3.68 -18.51
CA MET A 1 -10.49 -4.00 -19.92
C MET A 1 -9.10 -4.61 -20.11
N GLN A 2 -8.01 -4.12 -19.52
CA GLN A 2 -6.65 -4.72 -19.69
C GLN A 2 -6.56 -6.22 -19.33
N ASN A 3 -7.21 -6.66 -18.25
CA ASN A 3 -7.19 -8.08 -17.86
C ASN A 3 -7.81 -9.00 -18.93
N TYR A 4 -8.86 -8.56 -19.64
CA TYR A 4 -9.51 -9.39 -20.65
C TYR A 4 -8.60 -9.64 -21.85
N LYS A 5 -7.94 -8.59 -22.35
CA LYS A 5 -6.98 -8.70 -23.45
C LYS A 5 -5.91 -9.73 -23.14
N ARG A 6 -5.28 -9.65 -21.96
CA ARG A 6 -4.26 -10.62 -21.54
C ARG A 6 -4.80 -12.04 -21.39
N HIS A 7 -5.98 -12.20 -20.78
CA HIS A 7 -6.60 -13.52 -20.67
C HIS A 7 -6.83 -14.14 -22.06
N ILE A 8 -7.29 -13.33 -23.01
CA ILE A 8 -7.59 -13.77 -24.37
C ILE A 8 -6.29 -14.08 -25.11
N GLU A 9 -5.39 -13.12 -25.24
CA GLU A 9 -4.18 -13.24 -26.08
C GLU A 9 -3.14 -14.21 -25.52
N GLU A 10 -2.90 -14.24 -24.22
CA GLU A 10 -1.83 -15.06 -23.64
C GLU A 10 -2.30 -16.45 -23.22
N HIS A 11 -3.60 -16.62 -22.89
CA HIS A 11 -4.08 -17.85 -22.26
C HIS A 11 -5.22 -18.55 -22.99
N LEU A 12 -5.98 -17.88 -23.87
CA LEU A 12 -7.09 -18.51 -24.60
C LEU A 12 -6.76 -18.71 -26.08
N LEU A 13 -6.37 -17.65 -26.79
CA LEU A 13 -6.06 -17.71 -28.22
C LEU A 13 -5.02 -18.78 -28.57
N PRO A 14 -3.90 -18.96 -27.84
CA PRO A 14 -2.91 -19.97 -28.20
C PRO A 14 -3.42 -21.42 -28.24
N GLU A 15 -4.61 -21.69 -27.68
CA GLU A 15 -5.24 -23.02 -27.71
C GLU A 15 -6.49 -23.07 -28.61
N PHE A 16 -7.17 -21.95 -28.80
CA PHE A 16 -8.50 -21.91 -29.42
C PHE A 16 -8.58 -21.09 -30.72
N GLU A 17 -7.55 -20.32 -31.09
CA GLU A 17 -7.61 -19.39 -32.23
C GLU A 17 -7.86 -20.08 -33.58
N ASP A 18 -7.32 -21.28 -33.77
CA ASP A 18 -7.49 -22.05 -35.01
C ASP A 18 -8.77 -22.90 -35.04
N LYS A 19 -9.61 -22.84 -33.99
CA LYS A 19 -10.85 -23.62 -33.87
C LYS A 19 -12.05 -22.73 -34.12
N ALA A 20 -12.95 -23.18 -34.99
CA ALA A 20 -14.27 -22.57 -35.10
C ALA A 20 -15.01 -22.66 -33.76
N LEU A 21 -15.75 -21.61 -33.37
CA LEU A 21 -16.47 -21.56 -32.09
C LEU A 21 -17.38 -22.78 -31.86
N ALA A 22 -18.12 -23.19 -32.89
CA ALA A 22 -18.99 -24.37 -32.85
C ALA A 22 -18.23 -25.71 -32.74
N GLY A 23 -16.94 -25.72 -33.08
CA GLY A 23 -16.06 -26.89 -32.99
C GLY A 23 -15.35 -27.01 -31.63
N ILE A 24 -15.44 -26.02 -30.75
CA ILE A 24 -14.82 -26.09 -29.42
C ILE A 24 -15.71 -26.92 -28.49
N LEU A 25 -15.23 -28.10 -28.11
CA LEU A 25 -15.95 -28.99 -27.22
C LEU A 25 -15.57 -28.75 -25.77
N ARG A 26 -16.43 -29.24 -24.86
CA ARG A 26 -16.15 -29.21 -23.42
C ARG A 26 -14.86 -29.95 -23.05
N THR A 27 -14.51 -30.99 -23.80
CA THR A 27 -13.26 -31.74 -23.63
C THR A 27 -12.04 -30.88 -23.93
N ASP A 28 -12.10 -30.00 -24.93
CA ASP A 28 -11.01 -29.06 -25.23
C ASP A 28 -10.79 -28.09 -24.07
N VAL A 29 -11.88 -27.53 -23.54
CA VAL A 29 -11.83 -26.60 -22.40
C VAL A 29 -11.28 -27.30 -21.14
N ASP A 30 -11.65 -28.55 -20.89
CA ASP A 30 -11.17 -29.29 -19.72
C ASP A 30 -9.69 -29.70 -19.87
N LEU A 31 -9.22 -30.02 -21.10
CA LEU A 31 -7.80 -30.28 -21.40
C LEU A 31 -6.96 -29.01 -21.24
N TRP A 32 -7.42 -27.90 -21.79
CA TRP A 32 -6.81 -26.58 -21.63
C TRP A 32 -6.70 -26.20 -20.15
N GLU A 33 -7.79 -26.32 -19.38
CA GLU A 33 -7.77 -25.97 -17.95
C GLU A 33 -6.77 -26.85 -17.17
N LYS A 34 -6.61 -28.13 -17.55
CA LYS A 34 -5.62 -29.03 -16.95
C LYS A 34 -4.19 -28.61 -17.28
N LYS A 35 -3.93 -28.23 -18.55
CA LYS A 35 -2.63 -27.73 -19.02
C LYS A 35 -2.24 -26.44 -18.30
N GLU A 36 -3.11 -25.45 -18.26
CA GLU A 36 -2.85 -24.17 -17.59
C GLU A 36 -2.64 -24.33 -16.07
N LYS A 37 -3.39 -25.22 -15.41
CA LYS A 37 -3.21 -25.49 -13.97
C LYS A 37 -1.89 -26.15 -13.62
N ALA A 38 -1.20 -26.77 -14.58
CA ALA A 38 0.13 -27.32 -14.35
C ALA A 38 1.19 -26.21 -14.22
N LEU A 39 0.94 -25.04 -14.80
CA LEU A 39 1.89 -23.93 -14.87
C LEU A 39 1.48 -22.75 -14.00
N TYR A 40 0.19 -22.54 -13.79
CA TYR A 40 -0.36 -21.35 -13.14
C TYR A 40 -1.24 -21.66 -11.94
N ALA A 41 -1.40 -20.66 -11.07
CA ALA A 41 -2.28 -20.77 -9.91
C ALA A 41 -3.73 -21.04 -10.33
N ALA A 42 -4.39 -21.98 -9.65
CA ALA A 42 -5.75 -22.42 -9.97
C ALA A 42 -6.78 -21.27 -10.00
N SER A 43 -6.58 -20.20 -9.20
CA SER A 43 -7.41 -19.01 -9.21
C SER A 43 -7.30 -18.19 -10.50
N SER A 44 -6.11 -18.12 -11.10
CA SER A 44 -5.88 -17.43 -12.37
C SER A 44 -6.58 -18.18 -13.49
N VAL A 45 -6.37 -19.50 -13.58
CA VAL A 45 -7.03 -20.36 -14.56
C VAL A 45 -8.55 -20.31 -14.44
N LYS A 46 -9.09 -20.28 -13.22
CA LYS A 46 -10.53 -20.08 -12.99
C LYS A 46 -11.04 -18.75 -13.57
N THR A 47 -10.24 -17.68 -13.47
CA THR A 47 -10.59 -16.36 -14.01
C THR A 47 -10.58 -16.39 -15.55
N TRP A 48 -9.59 -17.03 -16.15
CA TRP A 48 -9.51 -17.21 -17.61
C TRP A 48 -10.68 -18.05 -18.13
N ARG A 49 -11.03 -19.15 -17.43
CA ARG A 49 -12.21 -19.96 -17.77
C ARG A 49 -13.51 -19.15 -17.65
N SER A 50 -13.59 -18.25 -16.68
CA SER A 50 -14.76 -17.37 -16.53
C SER A 50 -14.84 -16.36 -17.69
N THR A 51 -13.70 -15.91 -18.21
CA THR A 51 -13.63 -15.09 -19.44
C THR A 51 -14.11 -15.88 -20.65
N LEU A 52 -13.60 -17.11 -20.82
CA LEU A 52 -14.03 -18.01 -21.89
C LEU A 52 -15.53 -18.35 -21.80
N HIS A 53 -16.05 -18.53 -20.59
CA HIS A 53 -17.49 -18.74 -20.36
C HIS A 53 -18.32 -17.56 -20.86
N LEU A 54 -17.93 -16.32 -20.55
CA LEU A 54 -18.63 -15.12 -21.05
C LEU A 54 -18.61 -15.04 -22.58
N ILE A 55 -17.46 -15.28 -23.21
CA ILE A 55 -17.34 -15.31 -24.68
C ILE A 55 -18.33 -16.31 -25.30
N PHE A 56 -18.50 -17.48 -24.68
CA PHE A 56 -19.46 -18.48 -25.14
C PHE A 56 -20.92 -18.13 -24.81
N GLU A 57 -21.22 -17.42 -23.72
CA GLU A 57 -22.58 -16.90 -23.49
C GLU A 57 -22.94 -15.86 -24.54
N ASP A 58 -22.05 -14.90 -24.82
CA ASP A 58 -22.26 -13.89 -25.87
C ASP A 58 -22.49 -14.55 -27.24
N ALA A 59 -21.75 -15.61 -27.56
CA ALA A 59 -21.93 -16.38 -28.79
C ALA A 59 -23.25 -17.18 -28.84
N ILE A 60 -23.82 -17.56 -27.70
CA ILE A 60 -25.16 -18.16 -27.63
C ILE A 60 -26.24 -17.10 -27.85
N ASP A 61 -26.09 -15.94 -27.22
CA ASP A 61 -27.03 -14.82 -27.36
C ASP A 61 -27.13 -14.35 -28.82
N GLU A 62 -26.02 -14.38 -29.55
CA GLU A 62 -25.94 -14.10 -31.00
C GLU A 62 -26.33 -15.31 -31.89
N GLY A 63 -26.68 -16.46 -31.30
CA GLY A 63 -27.12 -17.65 -32.03
C GLY A 63 -26.03 -18.39 -32.81
N LEU A 64 -24.75 -18.10 -32.57
CA LEU A 64 -23.60 -18.74 -33.24
C LEU A 64 -23.38 -20.18 -32.76
N ILE A 65 -23.75 -20.46 -31.51
CA ILE A 65 -23.68 -21.78 -30.88
C ILE A 65 -24.90 -22.00 -29.98
N THR A 66 -25.19 -23.26 -29.64
CA THR A 66 -26.39 -23.63 -28.86
C THR A 66 -26.11 -24.02 -27.41
N SER A 67 -24.84 -24.16 -27.02
CA SER A 67 -24.46 -24.58 -25.67
C SER A 67 -23.07 -24.09 -25.29
N ASN A 68 -22.87 -23.80 -24.01
CA ASN A 68 -21.61 -23.25 -23.52
C ASN A 68 -20.65 -24.38 -23.07
N PRO A 69 -19.56 -24.67 -23.80
CA PRO A 69 -18.61 -25.71 -23.43
C PRO A 69 -17.81 -25.38 -22.16
N ALA A 70 -17.67 -24.09 -21.82
CA ALA A 70 -17.00 -23.64 -20.61
C ALA A 70 -17.89 -23.67 -19.36
N ALA A 71 -19.20 -23.89 -19.49
CA ALA A 71 -20.12 -23.96 -18.36
C ALA A 71 -19.77 -25.10 -17.38
N ARG A 72 -19.88 -24.80 -16.07
CA ARG A 72 -19.68 -25.79 -15.00
C ARG A 72 -21.02 -26.31 -14.51
N ARG A 73 -21.23 -27.64 -14.56
CA ARG A 73 -22.39 -28.27 -13.92
C ARG A 73 -22.25 -28.19 -12.38
N ARG A 74 -23.19 -27.52 -11.71
CA ARG A 74 -23.23 -27.45 -10.24
C ARG A 74 -23.65 -28.82 -9.67
N GLY A 75 -23.03 -29.25 -8.57
CA GLY A 75 -23.58 -30.30 -7.69
C GLY A 75 -23.25 -31.77 -7.99
N ARG A 76 -22.47 -32.11 -9.02
CA ARG A 76 -22.10 -33.52 -9.28
C ARG A 76 -20.89 -33.95 -8.44
N GLY A 77 -21.00 -35.05 -7.69
CA GLY A 77 -19.85 -35.68 -7.01
C GLY A 77 -19.33 -34.96 -5.76
N LYS A 78 -20.21 -34.30 -4.98
CA LYS A 78 -19.85 -33.83 -3.63
C LYS A 78 -19.49 -35.04 -2.76
N ARG A 79 -18.21 -35.41 -2.72
CA ARG A 79 -17.68 -36.36 -1.74
C ARG A 79 -17.36 -35.59 -0.47
N ALA A 80 -17.74 -36.14 0.69
CA ALA A 80 -17.24 -35.66 1.97
C ALA A 80 -15.72 -35.81 1.96
N GLY A 81 -15.01 -34.70 2.13
CA GLY A 81 -13.56 -34.64 2.11
C GLY A 81 -13.08 -33.22 2.40
N ARG A 82 -11.92 -33.08 3.05
CA ARG A 82 -11.27 -31.78 3.25
C ARG A 82 -11.04 -31.17 1.86
N SER A 83 -11.65 -30.01 1.58
CA SER A 83 -11.33 -29.25 0.38
C SER A 83 -9.83 -28.96 0.38
N ARG A 84 -9.10 -29.58 -0.56
CA ARG A 84 -7.66 -29.33 -0.78
C ARG A 84 -7.40 -27.93 -1.36
N ASP A 85 -8.47 -27.22 -1.73
CA ASP A 85 -8.43 -25.91 -2.43
C ASP A 85 -8.73 -24.71 -1.51
N ARG A 86 -8.69 -24.87 -0.18
CA ARG A 86 -8.69 -23.69 0.69
C ARG A 86 -7.37 -22.95 0.50
N GLY A 87 -7.46 -21.77 -0.11
CA GLY A 87 -6.33 -20.84 -0.18
C GLY A 87 -5.81 -20.51 1.24
N PRO A 88 -4.57 -20.01 1.35
CA PRO A 88 -3.99 -19.69 2.65
C PRO A 88 -4.88 -18.68 3.39
N GLU A 89 -4.98 -18.87 4.70
CA GLU A 89 -5.70 -17.95 5.57
C GLU A 89 -5.14 -16.54 5.40
N LYS A 90 -6.04 -15.55 5.33
CA LYS A 90 -5.62 -14.16 5.19
C LYS A 90 -5.01 -13.71 6.50
N VAL A 91 -3.76 -13.26 6.44
CA VAL A 91 -3.09 -12.69 7.61
C VAL A 91 -3.76 -11.36 7.97
N VAL A 92 -4.21 -11.27 9.21
CA VAL A 92 -4.74 -10.05 9.86
C VAL A 92 -3.83 -9.68 11.04
N THR A 93 -4.04 -8.50 11.61
CA THR A 93 -3.36 -8.03 12.82
C THR A 93 -4.35 -7.34 13.75
N ASP A 94 -3.88 -6.63 14.77
CA ASP A 94 -4.69 -5.87 15.72
C ASP A 94 -4.37 -4.36 15.66
N ALA A 95 -4.99 -3.57 16.52
CA ALA A 95 -4.77 -2.12 16.57
C ALA A 95 -3.31 -1.75 16.89
N LEU A 96 -2.61 -2.52 17.73
CA LEU A 96 -1.19 -2.30 18.01
C LEU A 96 -0.33 -2.63 16.79
N GLY A 97 -0.58 -3.74 16.12
CA GLY A 97 0.12 -4.12 14.90
C GLY A 97 -0.10 -3.13 13.75
N ILE A 98 -1.30 -2.52 13.64
CA ILE A 98 -1.55 -1.38 12.74
C ILE A 98 -0.64 -0.20 13.10
N LEU A 99 -0.63 0.20 14.37
CA LEU A 99 0.16 1.34 14.86
C LEU A 99 1.66 1.15 14.62
N LEU A 100 2.19 -0.02 14.97
CA LEU A 100 3.60 -0.37 14.76
C LEU A 100 3.95 -0.46 13.27
N THR A 101 3.03 -0.97 12.44
CA THR A 101 3.23 -1.00 10.99
C THR A 101 3.29 0.42 10.43
N ALA A 102 2.38 1.30 10.85
CA ALA A 102 2.35 2.70 10.44
C ALA A 102 3.64 3.43 10.84
N GLU A 103 4.10 3.25 12.08
CA GLU A 103 5.37 3.80 12.58
C GLU A 103 6.54 3.35 11.71
N ARG A 104 6.67 2.04 11.46
CA ARG A 104 7.77 1.48 10.64
C ARG A 104 7.70 1.94 9.19
N THR A 105 6.52 2.08 8.59
CA THR A 105 6.40 2.64 7.24
C THR A 105 6.88 4.09 7.18
N ALA A 106 6.57 4.92 8.18
CA ALA A 106 7.07 6.29 8.24
C ALA A 106 8.59 6.38 8.47
N LEU A 107 9.16 5.49 9.29
CA LEU A 107 10.62 5.41 9.48
C LEU A 107 11.35 5.02 8.18
N LEU A 108 10.81 4.04 7.46
CA LEU A 108 11.38 3.59 6.19
C LEU A 108 11.27 4.64 5.09
N SER A 109 10.13 5.31 4.96
CA SER A 109 9.97 6.38 3.98
C SER A 109 10.72 7.66 4.39
N GLY A 110 10.84 7.90 5.69
CA GLY A 110 11.28 9.16 6.28
C GLY A 110 10.20 10.25 6.25
N ARG A 111 8.91 9.90 6.13
CA ARG A 111 7.80 10.85 6.08
C ARG A 111 6.64 10.41 6.96
N ASP A 112 5.93 11.39 7.51
CA ASP A 112 4.69 11.16 8.26
C ASP A 112 3.51 10.76 7.35
N ASP A 113 3.61 10.97 6.04
CA ASP A 113 2.58 10.62 5.05
C ASP A 113 2.17 9.15 5.16
N GLU A 114 3.15 8.25 5.23
CA GLU A 114 2.95 6.82 5.31
C GLU A 114 2.25 6.40 6.60
N PHE A 115 2.60 7.04 7.72
CA PHE A 115 1.93 6.79 9.00
C PHE A 115 0.43 7.05 8.87
N VAL A 116 0.07 8.24 8.38
CA VAL A 116 -1.32 8.66 8.26
C VAL A 116 -2.07 7.81 7.23
N ALA A 117 -1.45 7.48 6.10
CA ALA A 117 -2.06 6.64 5.07
C ALA A 117 -2.35 5.22 5.56
N VAL A 118 -1.41 4.61 6.29
CA VAL A 118 -1.58 3.25 6.84
C VAL A 118 -2.66 3.23 7.93
N VAL A 119 -2.64 4.18 8.86
CA VAL A 119 -3.66 4.29 9.91
C VAL A 119 -5.04 4.53 9.29
N LEU A 120 -5.18 5.49 8.38
CA LEU A 120 -6.44 5.76 7.70
C LEU A 120 -6.96 4.51 6.98
N LYS A 121 -6.10 3.84 6.23
CA LYS A 121 -6.45 2.62 5.51
C LYS A 121 -6.94 1.51 6.45
N ALA A 122 -6.25 1.31 7.57
CA ALA A 122 -6.57 0.27 8.53
C ALA A 122 -7.86 0.56 9.31
N CYS A 123 -8.13 1.81 9.67
CA CYS A 123 -9.32 2.20 10.44
C CYS A 123 -10.59 2.40 9.59
N THR A 124 -10.45 2.57 8.28
CA THR A 124 -11.59 2.76 7.35
C THR A 124 -11.91 1.52 6.53
N GLY A 125 -10.94 0.61 6.39
CA GLY A 125 -11.05 -0.52 5.48
C GLY A 125 -11.02 -0.13 4.00
N MET A 126 -10.66 1.11 3.64
CA MET A 126 -10.60 1.54 2.23
C MET A 126 -9.66 0.65 1.39
N ARG A 127 -10.02 0.48 0.10
CA ARG A 127 -9.16 -0.17 -0.88
C ARG A 127 -7.93 0.71 -1.13
N TRP A 128 -6.80 0.11 -1.53
CA TRP A 128 -5.57 0.87 -1.76
C TRP A 128 -5.75 1.98 -2.81
N GLY A 129 -6.44 1.69 -3.92
CA GLY A 129 -6.72 2.69 -4.95
C GLY A 129 -7.60 3.84 -4.46
N GLU A 130 -8.49 3.60 -3.48
CA GLU A 130 -9.31 4.65 -2.85
C GLU A 130 -8.46 5.53 -1.93
N ILE A 131 -7.45 4.98 -1.25
CA ILE A 131 -6.49 5.75 -0.43
C ILE A 131 -5.59 6.62 -1.31
N VAL A 132 -5.01 6.04 -2.36
CA VAL A 132 -4.16 6.78 -3.31
C VAL A 132 -4.97 7.83 -4.07
N GLY A 133 -6.23 7.53 -4.39
CA GLY A 133 -7.16 8.43 -5.06
C GLY A 133 -7.98 9.34 -4.15
N LEU A 134 -7.67 9.42 -2.86
CA LEU A 134 -8.44 10.25 -1.93
C LEU A 134 -8.13 11.74 -2.17
N GLU A 135 -9.11 12.47 -2.70
CA GLU A 135 -8.99 13.93 -2.88
C GLU A 135 -9.25 14.65 -1.55
N THR A 136 -8.52 15.75 -1.31
CA THR A 136 -8.65 16.56 -0.08
C THR A 136 -10.07 17.10 0.14
N ALA A 137 -10.81 17.39 -0.93
CA ALA A 137 -12.19 17.86 -0.87
C ALA A 137 -13.20 16.83 -0.30
N PHE A 138 -12.81 15.55 -0.24
CA PHE A 138 -13.65 14.45 0.27
C PHE A 138 -13.31 14.03 1.70
N VAL A 139 -12.36 14.71 2.35
CA VAL A 139 -12.06 14.55 3.77
C VAL A 139 -12.86 15.60 4.54
N ARG A 140 -13.70 15.14 5.48
CA ARG A 140 -14.57 15.98 6.30
C ARG A 140 -14.39 15.66 7.78
N PRO A 141 -14.72 16.58 8.70
CA PRO A 141 -14.88 16.24 10.11
C PRO A 141 -15.88 15.09 10.25
N GLY A 142 -15.48 14.01 10.93
CA GLY A 142 -16.33 12.85 11.20
C GLY A 142 -16.58 11.92 10.02
N ALA A 143 -16.05 12.19 8.81
CA ALA A 143 -16.32 11.33 7.65
C ALA A 143 -15.31 11.46 6.51
N VAL A 144 -15.14 10.37 5.75
CA VAL A 144 -14.42 10.34 4.47
C VAL A 144 -15.34 9.83 3.38
N ARG A 145 -15.46 10.57 2.28
CA ARG A 145 -16.29 10.18 1.13
C ARG A 145 -15.45 9.47 0.08
N VAL A 146 -15.87 8.27 -0.31
CA VAL A 146 -15.22 7.48 -1.36
C VAL A 146 -15.91 7.75 -2.69
N GLU A 147 -15.36 8.68 -3.45
CA GLU A 147 -15.88 9.05 -4.78
C GLU A 147 -15.07 8.47 -5.93
N TRP A 148 -13.78 8.21 -5.72
CA TRP A 148 -12.87 7.80 -6.78
C TRP A 148 -11.85 6.80 -6.25
N GLN A 149 -11.28 6.06 -7.17
CA GLN A 149 -10.02 5.36 -6.96
C GLN A 149 -9.04 5.71 -8.07
N LEU A 150 -7.75 5.60 -7.76
CA LEU A 150 -6.71 5.55 -8.78
C LEU A 150 -6.34 4.10 -9.05
N TYR A 151 -6.55 3.67 -10.29
CA TYR A 151 -6.20 2.35 -10.78
C TYR A 151 -4.89 2.44 -11.57
N GLU A 152 -3.89 1.66 -11.17
CA GLU A 152 -2.62 1.53 -11.88
C GLU A 152 -2.75 0.52 -13.00
N LEU A 153 -2.49 0.95 -14.24
CA LEU A 153 -2.35 0.11 -15.42
C LEU A 153 -0.97 -0.57 -15.43
N ASP A 154 -0.82 -1.63 -16.23
CA ASP A 154 0.48 -2.32 -16.38
C ASP A 154 1.58 -1.42 -16.95
N THR A 155 1.21 -0.35 -17.66
CA THR A 155 2.10 0.72 -18.13
C THR A 155 2.67 1.60 -17.00
N GLY A 156 2.12 1.47 -15.78
CA GLY A 156 2.41 2.32 -14.63
C GLY A 156 1.63 3.64 -14.64
N GLU A 157 0.76 3.85 -15.62
CA GLU A 157 -0.18 4.97 -15.65
C GLU A 157 -1.26 4.81 -14.58
N LEU A 158 -1.64 5.92 -13.94
CA LEU A 158 -2.73 5.94 -12.97
C LEU A 158 -3.97 6.57 -13.58
N VAL A 159 -5.00 5.75 -13.75
CA VAL A 159 -6.30 6.17 -14.26
C VAL A 159 -7.25 6.42 -13.10
N ARG A 160 -7.92 7.57 -13.13
CA ARG A 160 -9.01 7.88 -12.20
C ARG A 160 -10.28 7.22 -12.68
N CYS A 161 -10.88 6.39 -11.83
CA CYS A 161 -12.12 5.68 -12.15
C CYS A 161 -13.06 5.64 -10.93
N PRO A 162 -14.35 5.34 -11.15
CA PRO A 162 -15.31 5.06 -10.08
C PRO A 162 -14.76 4.03 -9.08
N PRO A 163 -15.22 4.04 -7.81
CA PRO A 163 -14.93 2.99 -6.85
C PRO A 163 -15.36 1.64 -7.43
N LYS A 164 -14.66 0.58 -7.01
CA LYS A 164 -14.92 -0.75 -7.56
C LYS A 164 -16.39 -1.12 -7.36
N ASP A 165 -17.03 -1.68 -8.39
CA ASP A 165 -18.43 -2.12 -8.36
C ASP A 165 -19.40 -0.95 -8.03
N ASP A 166 -19.06 0.27 -8.44
CA ASP A 166 -19.79 1.53 -8.15
C ASP A 166 -20.12 1.72 -6.66
N SER A 167 -19.21 1.26 -5.78
CA SER A 167 -19.39 1.30 -4.32
C SER A 167 -19.11 2.67 -3.69
N TYR A 168 -19.74 3.72 -4.24
CA TYR A 168 -19.76 5.07 -3.67
C TYR A 168 -20.34 5.05 -2.26
N ARG A 169 -19.64 5.65 -1.31
CA ARG A 169 -20.04 5.61 0.10
C ARG A 169 -19.40 6.70 0.93
N THR A 170 -20.06 7.04 2.03
CA THR A 170 -19.47 7.85 3.10
C THR A 170 -19.09 6.93 4.25
N ILE A 171 -17.83 6.99 4.67
CA ILE A 171 -17.29 6.20 5.77
C ILE A 171 -17.21 7.13 6.98
N ASP A 172 -17.95 6.82 8.04
CA ASP A 172 -17.80 7.55 9.31
C ASP A 172 -16.38 7.38 9.85
N SER A 173 -15.81 8.47 10.35
CA SER A 173 -14.46 8.56 10.88
C SER A 173 -14.52 8.95 12.34
N MET A 174 -13.68 8.31 13.16
CA MET A 174 -13.47 8.75 14.54
C MET A 174 -12.90 10.17 14.56
N ASP A 175 -13.22 10.95 15.59
CA ASP A 175 -12.78 12.35 15.68
C ASP A 175 -11.27 12.50 15.63
N TRP A 176 -10.55 11.64 16.37
CA TRP A 176 -9.09 11.62 16.38
C TRP A 176 -8.50 11.33 15.00
N LEU A 177 -9.14 10.46 14.21
CA LEU A 177 -8.68 10.11 12.87
C LEU A 177 -8.93 11.25 11.89
N SER A 178 -10.08 11.91 12.02
CA SER A 178 -10.43 13.11 11.25
C SER A 178 -9.41 14.23 11.50
N VAL A 179 -9.05 14.46 12.77
CA VAL A 179 -8.02 15.43 13.15
C VAL A 179 -6.64 15.03 12.62
N LEU A 180 -6.28 13.74 12.69
CA LEU A 180 -5.00 13.23 12.18
C LEU A 180 -4.84 13.52 10.68
N VAL A 181 -5.88 13.25 9.87
CA VAL A 181 -5.86 13.50 8.42
C VAL A 181 -5.92 14.99 8.11
N ALA A 182 -6.75 15.77 8.81
CA ALA A 182 -6.83 17.22 8.63
C ALA A 182 -5.47 17.91 8.92
N ASN A 183 -4.82 17.54 10.03
CA ASN A 183 -3.48 18.03 10.38
C ASN A 183 -2.42 17.61 9.37
N HIS A 184 -2.54 16.42 8.79
CA HIS A 184 -1.69 16.01 7.68
C HIS A 184 -1.84 16.94 6.48
N ILE A 185 -3.07 17.17 6.01
CA ILE A 185 -3.36 18.04 4.85
C ILE A 185 -2.86 19.47 5.10
N ALA A 186 -3.15 20.03 6.29
CA ALA A 186 -2.72 21.38 6.67
C ALA A 186 -1.19 21.53 6.67
N ARG A 187 -0.47 20.47 7.08
CA ARG A 187 0.98 20.45 7.17
C ARG A 187 1.66 20.23 5.82
N THR A 188 1.17 19.28 5.02
CA THR A 188 1.81 18.91 3.74
C THR A 188 1.38 19.80 2.57
N LYS A 189 0.28 20.56 2.73
CA LYS A 189 -0.28 21.49 1.74
C LYS A 189 -0.21 20.87 0.33
N PRO A 190 -0.90 19.74 0.10
CA PRO A 190 -0.82 19.03 -1.16
C PRO A 190 -1.17 19.97 -2.32
N LYS A 191 -0.40 19.85 -3.42
CA LYS A 191 -0.61 20.61 -4.65
C LYS A 191 -1.30 19.70 -5.66
N PRO A 192 -2.04 20.26 -6.63
CA PRO A 192 -2.58 19.48 -7.73
C PRO A 192 -1.51 18.63 -8.40
N CYS A 193 -1.82 17.35 -8.66
CA CYS A 193 -0.90 16.47 -9.36
C CYS A 193 -0.82 16.85 -10.86
N PRO A 194 0.34 16.66 -11.51
CA PRO A 194 0.48 16.93 -12.94
C PRO A 194 -0.33 15.97 -13.83
N CYS A 195 -0.66 14.77 -13.36
CA CYS A 195 -1.37 13.76 -14.15
C CYS A 195 -2.89 13.94 -14.22
N HIS A 196 -3.51 14.58 -13.23
CA HIS A 196 -4.97 14.72 -13.16
C HIS A 196 -5.44 16.15 -12.84
N GLY A 197 -4.54 17.05 -12.47
CA GLY A 197 -4.90 18.41 -12.02
C GLY A 197 -5.72 18.43 -10.72
N LYS A 198 -5.64 17.36 -9.90
CA LYS A 198 -6.42 17.21 -8.65
C LYS A 198 -5.51 17.17 -7.43
N THR A 199 -6.04 17.63 -6.29
CA THR A 199 -5.31 17.69 -5.02
C THR A 199 -5.66 16.48 -4.15
N TYR A 200 -4.76 15.50 -4.15
CA TYR A 200 -4.89 14.28 -3.35
C TYR A 200 -4.28 14.43 -1.96
N VAL A 201 -4.82 13.70 -1.00
CA VAL A 201 -4.38 13.74 0.41
C VAL A 201 -2.94 13.26 0.54
N PHE A 202 -2.61 12.16 -0.12
CA PHE A 202 -1.29 11.52 -0.03
C PHE A 202 -0.52 11.65 -1.34
N ARG A 203 0.80 11.85 -1.24
CA ARG A 203 1.71 11.80 -2.39
C ARG A 203 2.59 10.56 -2.34
N GLY A 204 3.00 10.10 -3.52
CA GLY A 204 3.96 9.00 -3.64
C GLY A 204 5.34 9.34 -3.12
N GLN A 205 6.08 8.33 -2.67
CA GLN A 205 7.52 8.49 -2.52
C GLN A 205 8.13 8.53 -3.92
N GLY A 206 8.86 9.61 -4.23
CA GLY A 206 9.69 9.68 -5.44
C GLY A 206 10.60 8.46 -5.51
N ALA A 207 11.01 8.03 -6.71
CA ALA A 207 11.76 6.79 -6.93
C ALA A 207 12.83 6.58 -5.86
N ALA A 208 12.55 5.68 -4.91
CA ALA A 208 13.48 5.34 -3.85
C ALA A 208 14.70 4.68 -4.50
N ARG A 209 15.81 5.44 -4.56
CA ARG A 209 17.23 5.08 -4.76
C ARG A 209 17.53 3.61 -5.13
N THR A 210 16.94 3.10 -6.19
CA THR A 210 17.26 1.77 -6.73
C THR A 210 17.43 1.84 -8.24
N GLY A 211 18.32 2.73 -8.69
CA GLY A 211 18.76 2.82 -10.07
C GLY A 211 19.28 4.21 -10.40
N GLY A 212 20.57 4.31 -10.79
CA GLY A 212 21.17 5.45 -11.50
C GLY A 212 21.03 6.84 -10.86
N HIS A 213 22.06 7.31 -10.16
CA HIS A 213 22.21 8.74 -9.87
C HIS A 213 22.38 9.51 -11.19
N GLN A 214 21.33 10.19 -11.67
CA GLN A 214 21.48 11.31 -12.59
C GLN A 214 21.76 12.56 -11.76
N GLY A 215 23.03 12.94 -11.73
CA GLY A 215 23.56 14.09 -11.00
C GLY A 215 25.07 13.94 -10.84
N ALA A 216 25.79 15.06 -10.94
CA ALA A 216 27.24 15.07 -10.72
C ALA A 216 27.56 14.46 -9.35
N LYS A 217 28.52 13.54 -9.32
CA LYS A 217 29.01 12.93 -8.08
C LYS A 217 30.14 13.77 -7.51
N LEU A 218 30.45 13.55 -6.23
CA LEU A 218 31.62 14.13 -5.57
C LEU A 218 32.93 13.83 -6.35
N VAL A 219 32.99 12.67 -7.00
CA VAL A 219 34.09 12.24 -7.88
C VAL A 219 34.17 13.10 -9.15
N ASP A 220 33.05 13.53 -9.69
CA ASP A 220 33.01 14.36 -10.90
C ASP A 220 33.49 15.78 -10.58
N VAL A 221 33.10 16.33 -9.42
CA VAL A 221 33.65 17.60 -8.89
C VAL A 221 35.16 17.51 -8.67
N ALA A 222 35.63 16.42 -8.04
CA ALA A 222 37.06 16.20 -7.79
C ALA A 222 37.85 16.14 -9.11
N ARG A 223 37.33 15.42 -10.11
CA ARG A 223 37.95 15.33 -11.44
C ARG A 223 37.99 16.69 -12.13
N ARG A 224 36.90 17.45 -12.09
CA ARG A 224 36.78 18.76 -12.76
C ARG A 224 37.64 19.85 -12.10
N ALA A 225 37.83 19.79 -10.78
CA ALA A 225 38.71 20.67 -10.04
C ALA A 225 40.17 20.18 -9.98
N SER A 226 40.47 19.00 -10.57
CA SER A 226 41.79 18.36 -10.54
C SER A 226 42.34 18.15 -9.11
N VAL A 227 41.49 17.74 -8.18
CA VAL A 227 41.84 17.45 -6.78
C VAL A 227 41.32 16.08 -6.34
N SER A 228 41.67 15.64 -5.13
CA SER A 228 41.13 14.41 -4.55
C SER A 228 39.68 14.61 -4.05
N THR A 229 38.90 13.53 -3.99
CA THR A 229 37.56 13.56 -3.36
C THR A 229 37.60 13.96 -1.89
N GLY A 230 38.71 13.64 -1.18
CA GLY A 230 38.97 14.10 0.17
C GLY A 230 39.17 15.61 0.26
N THR A 231 39.84 16.21 -0.73
CA THR A 231 40.01 17.67 -0.83
C THR A 231 38.66 18.36 -1.07
N VAL A 232 37.82 17.84 -1.95
CA VAL A 232 36.44 18.34 -2.13
C VAL A 232 35.63 18.21 -0.85
N SER A 233 35.79 17.11 -0.12
CA SER A 233 35.15 16.93 1.20
C SER A 233 35.65 17.95 2.22
N ASN A 234 36.94 18.27 2.24
CA ASN A 234 37.51 19.28 3.13
C ASN A 234 37.00 20.67 2.77
N VAL A 235 36.92 21.04 1.49
CA VAL A 235 36.31 22.31 1.05
C VAL A 235 34.86 22.42 1.55
N LEU A 236 34.09 21.32 1.52
CA LEU A 236 32.69 21.31 1.93
C LEU A 236 32.44 21.26 3.44
N ASN A 237 33.41 20.84 4.26
CA ASN A 237 33.22 20.57 5.70
C ASN A 237 34.13 21.39 6.61
N HIS A 238 35.35 21.62 6.15
CA HIS A 238 36.43 22.30 6.86
C HIS A 238 37.14 23.24 5.87
N PRO A 239 36.41 24.18 5.26
CA PRO A 239 36.94 25.02 4.20
C PRO A 239 38.22 25.75 4.64
N GLU A 240 38.31 26.16 5.91
CA GLU A 240 39.47 26.79 6.55
C GLU A 240 40.77 25.97 6.48
N ARG A 241 40.67 24.65 6.27
CA ARG A 241 41.82 23.75 6.13
C ARG A 241 42.32 23.63 4.70
N VAL A 242 41.71 24.33 3.75
CA VAL A 242 42.04 24.29 2.32
C VAL A 242 42.44 25.68 1.85
N THR A 243 43.51 25.76 1.05
CA THR A 243 43.99 27.03 0.49
C THR A 243 42.91 27.69 -0.37
N GLU A 244 42.85 29.02 -0.34
CA GLU A 244 41.88 29.84 -1.07
C GLU A 244 41.82 29.47 -2.57
N ALA A 245 42.97 29.41 -3.23
CA ALA A 245 43.07 29.04 -4.64
C ALA A 245 42.55 27.61 -4.95
N THR A 246 42.62 26.67 -4.00
CA THR A 246 42.07 25.30 -4.19
C THR A 246 40.58 25.29 -3.91
N ARG A 247 40.13 26.08 -2.95
CA ARG A 247 38.72 26.24 -2.62
C ARG A 247 37.94 26.83 -3.79
N GLU A 248 38.42 27.92 -4.37
CA GLU A 248 37.79 28.58 -5.52
C GLU A 248 37.63 27.62 -6.72
N LYS A 249 38.67 26.80 -7.00
CA LYS A 249 38.61 25.78 -8.06
C LYS A 249 37.53 24.73 -7.81
N VAL A 250 37.38 24.30 -6.56
CA VAL A 250 36.35 23.33 -6.17
C VAL A 250 34.96 23.95 -6.20
N GLU A 251 34.81 25.18 -5.73
CA GLU A 251 33.54 25.93 -5.77
C GLU A 251 33.08 26.20 -7.20
N GLN A 252 34.00 26.59 -8.10
CA GLN A 252 33.71 26.74 -9.53
C GLN A 252 33.30 25.40 -10.16
N ALA A 253 34.00 24.30 -9.85
CA ALA A 253 33.64 22.97 -10.34
C ALA A 253 32.27 22.50 -9.81
N ILE A 254 31.89 22.90 -8.58
CA ILE A 254 30.57 22.64 -8.00
C ILE A 254 29.48 23.39 -8.79
N ALA A 255 29.72 24.68 -9.08
CA ALA A 255 28.80 25.52 -9.83
C ALA A 255 28.62 25.02 -11.27
N ASP A 256 29.73 24.74 -11.98
CA ASP A 256 29.73 24.25 -13.36
C ASP A 256 29.00 22.91 -13.53
N LEU A 257 29.08 22.04 -12.52
CA LEU A 257 28.47 20.71 -12.55
C LEU A 257 27.08 20.65 -11.90
N GLY A 258 26.59 21.75 -11.32
CA GLY A 258 25.33 21.77 -10.57
C GLY A 258 25.33 20.78 -9.39
N PHE A 259 26.49 20.56 -8.75
CA PHE A 259 26.62 19.59 -7.66
C PHE A 259 25.92 20.09 -6.40
N VAL A 260 24.87 19.38 -5.98
CA VAL A 260 24.22 19.61 -4.69
C VAL A 260 24.63 18.51 -3.72
N ARG A 261 25.25 18.90 -2.60
CA ARG A 261 25.62 17.97 -1.54
C ARG A 261 24.36 17.29 -0.97
N GLY A 262 24.30 15.97 -1.06
CA GLY A 262 23.10 15.18 -0.69
C GLY A 262 22.20 14.79 -1.87
N GLY A 263 22.47 15.32 -3.09
CA GLY A 263 21.63 15.19 -4.27
C GLY A 263 20.47 16.18 -4.26
N VAL A 264 19.83 16.41 -5.41
CA VAL A 264 18.52 17.06 -5.46
C VAL A 264 17.56 16.18 -4.65
N VAL A 265 16.85 16.75 -3.66
CA VAL A 265 15.76 16.03 -2.98
C VAL A 265 14.80 15.58 -4.09
N PRO A 266 14.65 14.27 -4.35
CA PRO A 266 13.78 13.84 -5.43
C PRO A 266 12.39 14.40 -5.15
N GLU A 267 11.83 15.13 -6.12
CA GLU A 267 10.45 15.57 -6.00
C GLU A 267 9.59 14.34 -5.71
N HIS A 268 8.74 14.44 -4.69
CA HIS A 268 7.84 13.34 -4.35
C HIS A 268 7.01 12.98 -5.58
N ALA A 269 6.89 11.69 -5.87
CA ALA A 269 6.02 11.24 -6.94
C ALA A 269 4.60 11.73 -6.65
N ALA A 270 3.85 12.08 -7.70
CA ALA A 270 2.47 12.50 -7.54
C ALA A 270 1.65 11.48 -6.73
N HIS A 271 1.93 10.18 -6.96
CA HIS A 271 1.16 9.07 -6.42
C HIS A 271 2.04 7.86 -6.10
N TRP A 272 1.60 7.06 -5.13
CA TRP A 272 2.21 5.78 -4.86
C TRP A 272 1.83 4.74 -5.92
N ARG A 273 2.84 4.07 -6.48
CA ARG A 273 2.64 2.82 -7.24
C ARG A 273 2.39 1.66 -6.27
N ARG A 274 1.45 0.78 -6.62
CA ARG A 274 1.02 -0.36 -5.80
C ARG A 274 2.19 -1.26 -5.44
N ASN A 275 2.99 -1.68 -6.42
CA ASN A 275 4.14 -2.56 -6.19
C ASN A 275 5.26 -1.84 -5.42
N GLY A 276 5.48 -0.55 -5.71
CA GLY A 276 6.44 0.27 -4.98
C GLY A 276 6.13 0.31 -3.47
N PHE A 277 4.90 0.69 -3.14
CA PHE A 277 4.43 0.76 -1.76
C PHE A 277 4.39 -0.63 -1.10
N ALA A 278 3.73 -1.60 -1.73
CA ALA A 278 3.53 -2.91 -1.11
C ALA A 278 4.84 -3.64 -0.88
N THR A 279 5.69 -3.75 -1.90
CA THR A 279 6.90 -4.59 -1.87
C THR A 279 8.06 -3.92 -1.13
N TRP A 280 8.30 -2.63 -1.36
CA TRP A 280 9.54 -1.98 -0.89
C TRP A 280 9.37 -1.16 0.38
N LEU A 281 8.13 -0.92 0.81
CA LEU A 281 7.85 -0.13 2.00
C LEU A 281 7.00 -0.91 3.01
N PHE A 282 5.84 -1.39 2.61
CA PHE A 282 4.90 -2.07 3.51
C PHE A 282 5.43 -3.43 3.96
N THR A 283 5.90 -4.27 3.04
CA THR A 283 6.45 -5.59 3.38
C THR A 283 7.61 -5.49 4.38
N PRO A 284 8.64 -4.64 4.18
CA PRO A 284 9.71 -4.48 5.17
C PRO A 284 9.25 -3.91 6.51
N ALA A 285 8.26 -3.01 6.53
CA ALA A 285 7.70 -2.48 7.77
C ALA A 285 7.06 -3.59 8.62
N VAL A 286 6.25 -4.43 7.98
CA VAL A 286 5.54 -5.52 8.65
C VAL A 286 6.49 -6.66 9.03
N SER A 287 7.35 -7.08 8.11
CA SER A 287 8.15 -8.29 8.28
C SER A 287 9.47 -8.03 9.00
N GLY A 288 9.99 -6.80 8.96
CA GLY A 288 11.36 -6.47 9.35
C GLY A 288 12.41 -6.81 8.28
N TRP A 289 11.98 -7.23 7.08
CA TRP A 289 12.86 -7.76 6.03
C TRP A 289 12.57 -7.16 4.65
N TYR A 290 13.63 -6.79 3.93
CA TYR A 290 13.54 -6.51 2.51
C TYR A 290 13.31 -7.80 1.72
N PRO A 291 12.37 -7.82 0.77
CA PRO A 291 12.16 -8.97 -0.10
C PRO A 291 13.34 -9.15 -1.06
N LYS A 292 13.42 -10.33 -1.67
CA LYS A 292 14.42 -10.66 -2.69
C LYS A 292 14.40 -9.64 -3.84
N LYS A 293 15.57 -9.11 -4.20
CA LYS A 293 15.79 -8.26 -5.38
C LYS A 293 17.08 -8.69 -6.05
N ALA A 294 17.02 -9.59 -7.03
CA ALA A 294 18.22 -10.12 -7.68
C ALA A 294 19.23 -9.00 -8.02
N PRO A 295 20.52 -9.15 -7.65
CA PRO A 295 21.17 -10.35 -7.09
C PRO A 295 21.05 -10.51 -5.56
N GLN A 296 20.35 -9.61 -4.87
CA GLN A 296 20.26 -9.55 -3.42
C GLN A 296 19.21 -10.53 -2.87
N GLU A 297 19.65 -11.44 -2.01
CA GLU A 297 18.75 -12.30 -1.22
C GLU A 297 17.95 -11.48 -0.18
N PRO A 298 16.83 -12.03 0.33
CA PRO A 298 16.10 -11.42 1.44
C PRO A 298 17.04 -11.11 2.60
N ARG A 299 16.93 -9.89 3.14
CA ARG A 299 17.79 -9.43 4.24
C ARG A 299 17.00 -8.60 5.25
N PRO A 300 17.40 -8.56 6.52
CA PRO A 300 16.76 -7.69 7.50
C PRO A 300 16.88 -6.23 7.07
N VAL A 301 15.92 -5.42 7.50
CA VAL A 301 16.06 -3.97 7.47
C VAL A 301 17.22 -3.61 8.42
N PRO A 302 18.27 -2.92 7.95
CA PRO A 302 19.36 -2.52 8.81
C PRO A 302 18.91 -1.34 9.68
N LEU A 303 18.97 -1.48 10.99
CA LEU A 303 18.53 -0.47 11.95
C LEU A 303 19.68 -0.06 12.86
N LEU A 304 19.71 1.22 13.20
CA LEU A 304 20.33 1.69 14.44
C LEU A 304 19.28 1.55 15.54
N GLY A 305 19.55 0.78 16.59
CA GLY A 305 18.59 0.40 17.62
C GLY A 305 18.02 1.59 18.40
N GLU A 306 18.83 2.63 18.56
CA GLU A 306 18.42 3.88 19.18
C GLU A 306 18.30 5.02 18.15
N PRO A 307 17.28 5.89 18.29
CA PRO A 307 16.14 5.79 19.22
C PRO A 307 15.15 4.65 18.90
N TRP A 308 14.52 4.04 19.92
CA TRP A 308 13.45 3.05 19.76
C TRP A 308 12.33 3.53 18.80
N PRO A 309 11.78 2.69 17.89
CA PRO A 309 12.00 1.25 17.73
C PRO A 309 13.22 0.89 16.88
N GLY A 310 14.11 1.84 16.65
CA GLY A 310 15.23 1.75 15.75
C GLY A 310 14.96 2.48 14.44
N VAL A 311 15.98 3.20 13.97
CA VAL A 311 15.90 4.03 12.75
C VAL A 311 16.64 3.32 11.61
N PRO A 312 16.04 3.20 10.41
CA PRO A 312 16.71 2.59 9.27
C PRO A 312 18.05 3.24 8.95
N ALA A 313 19.12 2.45 9.01
CA ALA A 313 20.44 2.87 8.58
C ALA A 313 20.43 3.09 7.06
N ARG A 314 20.89 4.25 6.60
CA ARG A 314 20.91 4.63 5.18
C ARG A 314 22.33 4.82 4.65
N GLY A 315 22.52 4.60 3.36
CA GLY A 315 23.79 4.83 2.66
C GLY A 315 24.67 3.58 2.53
N ARG A 316 25.90 3.78 2.04
CA ARG A 316 26.91 2.71 1.95
C ARG A 316 27.25 2.24 3.37
N GLY A 317 27.49 0.93 3.53
CA GLY A 317 27.85 0.39 4.83
C GLY A 317 26.68 0.31 5.83
N ALA A 318 25.42 0.37 5.36
CA ALA A 318 24.26 0.44 6.25
C ALA A 318 24.04 -0.86 7.03
N SER A 319 24.28 -2.01 6.40
CA SER A 319 24.14 -3.31 7.06
C SER A 319 25.21 -3.52 8.12
N GLU A 320 26.43 -3.07 7.85
CA GLU A 320 27.59 -3.20 8.74
C GLU A 320 27.48 -2.29 9.97
N ARG A 321 26.74 -1.17 9.86
CA ARG A 321 26.46 -0.27 10.97
C ARG A 321 25.21 -0.64 11.76
N ALA A 322 24.40 -1.57 11.26
CA ALA A 322 23.19 -1.96 11.95
C ALA A 322 23.52 -2.81 13.18
N ASP A 323 22.98 -2.43 14.32
CA ASP A 323 23.10 -3.13 15.60
C ASP A 323 21.78 -3.76 16.06
N ALA A 324 20.69 -3.50 15.33
CA ALA A 324 19.36 -4.03 15.63
C ALA A 324 18.61 -4.51 14.38
N CYS A 325 17.57 -5.33 14.61
CA CYS A 325 16.62 -5.72 13.59
C CYS A 325 15.19 -5.74 14.17
N TRP A 326 14.21 -5.48 13.31
CA TRP A 326 12.81 -5.59 13.70
C TRP A 326 12.33 -7.03 13.67
N LEU A 327 11.67 -7.46 14.74
CA LEU A 327 10.86 -8.67 14.71
C LEU A 327 9.60 -8.46 13.84
N PRO A 328 9.12 -9.52 13.15
CA PRO A 328 7.89 -9.42 12.37
C PRO A 328 6.68 -9.07 13.23
N ILE A 329 5.87 -8.12 12.77
CA ILE A 329 4.56 -7.81 13.38
C ILE A 329 3.54 -8.88 12.95
N ALA A 330 3.42 -9.09 11.64
CA ALA A 330 2.48 -10.06 11.07
C ALA A 330 3.02 -10.58 9.72
N LYS A 331 3.83 -11.64 9.74
CA LYS A 331 4.48 -12.17 8.53
C LYS A 331 3.44 -12.53 7.47
N GLY A 332 3.51 -11.90 6.30
CA GLY A 332 2.55 -12.11 5.20
C GLY A 332 1.37 -11.14 5.18
N LEU A 333 1.25 -10.21 6.14
CA LEU A 333 0.28 -9.11 6.06
C LEU A 333 0.60 -8.25 4.84
N THR A 334 -0.43 -7.99 4.04
CA THR A 334 -0.36 -7.14 2.84
C THR A 334 -1.13 -5.84 3.10
N PRO A 335 -0.97 -4.80 2.25
CA PRO A 335 -1.83 -3.63 2.36
C PRO A 335 -3.32 -4.01 2.29
N HIS A 336 -3.72 -4.93 1.42
CA HIS A 336 -5.11 -5.41 1.40
C HIS A 336 -5.48 -6.20 2.67
N GLY A 337 -4.51 -6.85 3.31
CA GLY A 337 -4.64 -7.46 4.63
C GLY A 337 -5.09 -6.49 5.73
N LEU A 338 -4.74 -5.19 5.65
CA LEU A 338 -5.29 -4.18 6.57
C LEU A 338 -6.80 -3.98 6.41
N ARG A 339 -7.33 -4.16 5.19
CA ARG A 339 -8.78 -4.12 4.96
C ARG A 339 -9.46 -5.38 5.53
N HIS A 340 -8.81 -6.54 5.43
CA HIS A 340 -9.28 -7.74 6.13
C HIS A 340 -9.22 -7.57 7.65
N THR A 341 -8.16 -6.96 8.16
CA THR A 341 -8.00 -6.62 9.58
C THR A 341 -9.14 -5.72 10.06
N HIS A 342 -9.45 -4.64 9.34
CA HIS A 342 -10.59 -3.77 9.65
C HIS A 342 -11.92 -4.54 9.72
N ARG A 343 -12.15 -5.44 8.76
CA ARG A 343 -13.34 -6.30 8.76
C ARG A 343 -13.40 -7.20 9.99
N THR A 344 -12.30 -7.83 10.35
CA THR A 344 -12.20 -8.68 11.54
C THR A 344 -12.39 -7.89 12.83
N MET A 345 -11.84 -6.68 12.93
CA MET A 345 -12.07 -5.80 14.09
C MET A 345 -13.55 -5.42 14.23
N MET A 346 -14.26 -5.16 13.12
CA MET A 346 -15.71 -4.92 13.17
C MET A 346 -16.48 -6.17 13.63
N GLU A 347 -16.08 -7.36 13.16
CA GLU A 347 -16.66 -8.63 13.60
C GLU A 347 -16.45 -8.84 15.10
N ASP A 348 -15.24 -8.58 15.61
CA ASP A 348 -14.88 -8.69 17.03
C ASP A 348 -15.66 -7.70 17.91
N LEU A 349 -15.88 -6.48 17.41
CA LEU A 349 -16.73 -5.47 18.06
C LEU A 349 -18.24 -5.78 17.98
N GLY A 350 -18.65 -6.91 17.38
CA GLY A 350 -20.05 -7.27 17.21
C GLY A 350 -20.82 -6.36 16.26
N THR A 351 -20.12 -5.72 15.31
CA THR A 351 -20.74 -4.82 14.32
C THR A 351 -21.69 -5.59 13.43
N GLU A 352 -22.89 -5.08 13.22
CA GLU A 352 -23.88 -5.76 12.41
C GLU A 352 -23.49 -5.77 10.92
N LYS A 353 -23.80 -6.87 10.24
CA LYS A 353 -23.39 -7.12 8.85
C LYS A 353 -23.74 -5.99 7.88
N VAL A 354 -24.92 -5.38 8.02
CA VAL A 354 -25.34 -4.28 7.15
C VAL A 354 -24.43 -3.06 7.25
N LEU A 355 -23.96 -2.70 8.45
CA LEU A 355 -23.01 -1.61 8.63
C LEU A 355 -21.61 -1.99 8.14
N MET A 356 -21.20 -3.25 8.37
CA MET A 356 -19.93 -3.74 7.83
C MET A 356 -19.89 -3.68 6.30
N ASP A 357 -20.96 -4.13 5.64
CA ASP A 357 -21.03 -4.14 4.18
C ASP A 357 -21.14 -2.73 3.60
N GLU A 358 -21.94 -1.85 4.20
CA GLU A 358 -22.00 -0.45 3.81
C GLU A 358 -20.60 0.20 3.90
N ARG A 359 -19.92 0.08 5.05
CA ARG A 359 -18.58 0.65 5.25
C ARG A 359 -17.56 0.07 4.28
N MET A 360 -17.65 -1.22 3.99
CA MET A 360 -16.73 -1.90 3.07
C MET A 360 -17.09 -1.62 1.60
N GLY A 361 -18.29 -1.13 1.29
CA GLY A 361 -18.76 -1.02 -0.09
C GLY A 361 -18.91 -2.41 -0.72
N HIS A 362 -19.52 -3.32 0.03
CA HIS A 362 -19.95 -4.63 -0.45
C HIS A 362 -21.45 -4.60 -0.75
N ILE A 363 -21.84 -5.21 -1.87
CA ILE A 363 -23.25 -5.42 -2.19
C ILE A 363 -23.65 -6.76 -1.56
N ASP A 364 -24.64 -6.73 -0.67
CA ASP A 364 -25.26 -7.94 -0.14
C ASP A 364 -26.49 -8.31 -0.98
N GLY A 365 -26.40 -9.40 -1.73
CA GLY A 365 -27.52 -9.95 -2.50
C GLY A 365 -28.50 -10.80 -1.69
N SER A 366 -28.30 -10.92 -0.37
CA SER A 366 -29.19 -11.70 0.49
C SER A 366 -30.57 -11.06 0.66
N VAL A 367 -31.59 -11.86 0.96
CA VAL A 367 -32.94 -11.35 1.26
C VAL A 367 -32.93 -10.45 2.49
N SER A 368 -32.13 -10.78 3.49
CA SER A 368 -31.97 -9.99 4.72
C SER A 368 -31.48 -8.57 4.45
N ALA A 369 -30.70 -8.36 3.37
CA ALA A 369 -30.23 -7.03 2.97
C ALA A 369 -31.37 -6.06 2.62
N ARG A 370 -32.56 -6.56 2.25
CA ARG A 370 -33.73 -5.71 1.92
C ARG A 370 -34.37 -5.06 3.13
N TYR A 371 -34.13 -5.58 4.34
CA TYR A 371 -34.81 -5.14 5.57
C TYR A 371 -33.84 -4.58 6.61
N ALA A 372 -32.54 -4.83 6.46
CA ALA A 372 -31.53 -4.30 7.37
C ALA A 372 -31.19 -2.87 6.97
N HIS A 373 -31.25 -1.94 7.93
CA HIS A 373 -30.85 -0.56 7.74
C HIS A 373 -29.79 -0.17 8.75
N VAL A 374 -28.82 0.63 8.31
CA VAL A 374 -27.82 1.21 9.21
C VAL A 374 -28.48 2.31 10.03
N THR A 375 -28.33 2.23 11.36
CA THR A 375 -28.86 3.23 12.29
C THR A 375 -27.74 4.11 12.86
N PRO A 376 -28.05 5.34 13.32
CA PRO A 376 -27.09 6.19 14.02
C PRO A 376 -26.46 5.51 15.25
N GLY A 377 -27.22 4.69 15.96
CA GLY A 377 -26.75 3.94 17.13
C GLY A 377 -25.65 2.93 16.78
N MET A 378 -25.80 2.22 15.66
CA MET A 378 -24.79 1.26 15.16
C MET A 378 -23.49 1.98 14.80
N ARG A 379 -23.59 3.11 14.10
CA ARG A 379 -22.43 3.96 13.76
C ARG A 379 -21.71 4.43 15.02
N LYS A 380 -22.45 4.96 16.00
CA LYS A 380 -21.89 5.44 17.27
C LYS A 380 -21.16 4.33 18.03
N ARG A 381 -21.75 3.13 18.14
CA ARG A 381 -21.10 1.98 18.80
C ARG A 381 -19.80 1.60 18.09
N LEU A 382 -19.81 1.50 16.76
CA LEU A 382 -18.60 1.20 15.99
C LEU A 382 -17.51 2.26 16.20
N MET A 383 -17.85 3.55 16.16
CA MET A 383 -16.87 4.63 16.35
C MET A 383 -16.26 4.60 17.76
N LEU A 384 -17.07 4.31 18.78
CA LEU A 384 -16.58 4.16 20.16
C LEU A 384 -15.63 2.96 20.27
N GLY A 385 -16.01 1.78 19.78
CA GLY A 385 -15.18 0.58 19.85
C GLY A 385 -13.86 0.70 19.09
N LEU A 386 -13.86 1.30 17.89
CA LEU A 386 -12.63 1.57 17.14
C LEU A 386 -11.74 2.62 17.84
N THR A 387 -12.33 3.59 18.54
CA THR A 387 -11.58 4.56 19.33
C THR A 387 -10.92 3.91 20.53
N GLU A 388 -11.65 3.07 21.27
CA GLU A 388 -11.12 2.33 22.42
C GLU A 388 -9.96 1.40 22.04
N GLN A 389 -10.10 0.64 20.95
CA GLN A 389 -9.03 -0.21 20.43
C GLN A 389 -7.78 0.61 20.03
N TRP A 390 -7.97 1.79 19.44
CA TRP A 390 -6.86 2.69 19.10
C TRP A 390 -6.17 3.26 20.35
N GLU A 391 -6.93 3.68 21.35
CA GLU A 391 -6.38 4.20 22.59
C GLU A 391 -5.61 3.14 23.37
N THR A 392 -6.12 1.90 23.40
CA THR A 392 -5.42 0.75 23.99
C THR A 392 -4.11 0.46 23.24
N ALA A 393 -4.11 0.55 21.91
CA ALA A 393 -2.89 0.41 21.12
C ALA A 393 -1.87 1.53 21.41
N LEU A 394 -2.32 2.78 21.58
CA LEU A 394 -1.46 3.89 21.99
C LEU A 394 -0.89 3.66 23.39
N ASP A 395 -1.68 3.14 24.34
CA ASP A 395 -1.21 2.82 25.69
C ASP A 395 -0.16 1.71 25.69
N ALA A 396 -0.38 0.64 24.93
CA ALA A 396 0.58 -0.43 24.76
C ALA A 396 1.88 0.10 24.12
N ARG A 397 1.75 0.94 23.08
CA ARG A 397 2.90 1.57 22.42
C ARG A 397 3.64 2.53 23.35
N LEU A 398 2.95 3.31 24.17
CA LEU A 398 3.53 4.22 25.15
C LEU A 398 4.33 3.46 26.23
N ALA A 399 3.83 2.29 26.65
CA ALA A 399 4.53 1.42 27.59
C ALA A 399 5.83 0.83 27.01
N MET A 400 5.92 0.68 25.68
CA MET A 400 7.17 0.24 25.01
C MET A 400 8.22 1.37 24.96
N SER A 401 7.80 2.59 24.65
CA SER A 401 8.65 3.79 24.66
C SER A 401 7.80 5.04 24.68
N ALA A 402 8.17 6.03 25.51
CA ALA A 402 7.43 7.27 25.67
C ALA A 402 7.43 8.17 24.41
N THR A 403 8.35 7.94 23.47
CA THR A 403 8.51 8.76 22.27
C THR A 403 8.66 7.92 21.00
N SER A 404 8.61 8.59 19.85
CA SER A 404 8.88 8.00 18.55
C SER A 404 9.70 8.98 17.70
N PRO A 405 10.62 8.50 16.84
CA PRO A 405 11.26 9.34 15.83
C PRO A 405 10.27 9.82 14.75
N VAL A 406 9.10 9.18 14.65
CA VAL A 406 7.99 9.64 13.81
C VAL A 406 7.25 10.75 14.55
N ARG A 407 7.37 11.99 14.07
CA ARG A 407 6.84 13.18 14.74
C ARG A 407 5.36 13.05 15.06
N VAL A 408 4.55 12.64 14.09
CA VAL A 408 3.09 12.53 14.28
C VAL A 408 2.74 11.51 15.38
N LEU A 409 3.46 10.39 15.46
CA LEU A 409 3.25 9.43 16.54
C LEU A 409 3.76 9.98 17.88
N SER A 410 4.91 10.66 17.90
CA SER A 410 5.41 11.28 19.13
C SER A 410 4.43 12.29 19.71
N ASP A 411 3.73 13.07 18.88
CA ASP A 411 2.70 14.00 19.31
C ASP A 411 1.48 13.28 19.88
N LEU A 412 1.04 12.18 19.24
CA LEU A 412 -0.06 11.33 19.74
C LEU A 412 0.28 10.69 21.09
N LEU A 413 1.50 10.16 21.25
CA LEU A 413 1.97 9.56 22.50
C LEU A 413 2.05 10.59 23.63
N ARG A 414 2.56 11.80 23.33
CA ARG A 414 2.60 12.91 24.29
C ARG A 414 1.19 13.30 24.73
N ALA A 415 0.26 13.48 23.79
CA ALA A 415 -1.13 13.80 24.09
C ALA A 415 -1.78 12.71 24.96
N ARG A 416 -1.57 11.43 24.63
CA ARG A 416 -2.09 10.30 25.41
C ARG A 416 -1.50 10.26 26.82
N GLY A 417 -0.20 10.54 26.97
CA GLY A 417 0.47 10.59 28.27
C GLY A 417 -0.09 11.68 29.19
N VAL A 418 -0.37 12.87 28.66
CA VAL A 418 -0.98 13.97 29.43
C VAL A 418 -2.39 13.62 29.89
N SER A 419 -3.22 13.04 29.02
CA SER A 419 -4.60 12.65 29.37
C SER A 419 -4.69 11.56 30.45
N ARG A 420 -3.58 10.86 30.76
CA ARG A 420 -3.51 9.80 31.77
C ARG A 420 -3.07 10.28 33.16
N VAL A 421 -2.55 11.50 33.29
CA VAL A 421 -2.16 12.04 34.61
C VAL A 421 -3.44 12.43 35.35
N PRO A 422 -3.77 11.80 36.50
CA PRO A 422 -4.91 12.26 37.29
C PRO A 422 -4.64 13.69 37.74
N VAL A 423 -5.64 14.57 37.58
CA VAL A 423 -5.61 15.90 38.19
C VAL A 423 -5.41 15.68 39.68
N LYS A 424 -4.28 16.13 40.23
CA LYS A 424 -4.04 16.11 41.67
C LYS A 424 -5.14 16.95 42.31
N SER A 425 -6.05 16.29 43.02
CA SER A 425 -7.06 16.89 43.89
C SER A 425 -6.43 17.59 45.07
#